data_AF-A0A4P5VGF5-F1
#
_entry.id   AF-A0A4P5VGF5-F1
#
_cell.length_a   1.000
_cell.length_b   1.000
_cell.length_c   1.000
_cell.angle_alpha   90.00
_cell.angle_beta   90.00
_cell.angle_gamma   90.00
#
_symmetry.space_group_name_H-M   'P 1'
#
loop_
_entity.id
_entity.type
_entity.pdbx_description
1 polymer ?
#
loop_
_entity_poly.entity_id
_entity_poly.type
_entity_poly.pdbx_seq_one_letter_code
_entity_poly.pdbx_strand_id
1 'polypeptide(L)'
;MGYGLFGYGVAPQAPRIFLGPTPNPSLPSVYPMTTASRGELPIIQATMDLIQWFVPLLNRLPRDHRFALGDRLVAGLYDLLEGLVAARYATTKLEHLEPINARLDLLRLQIRLLHSFQLIDERGYEHAGRLLEEVGRQLGGWISQQRRQSPSLTTS
;
A
#
# COMPACT_ATOMS: atom_id res chain seq x y z
N MET A 1 17.95 -35.37 58.93
CA MET A 1 16.87 -35.73 58.00
C MET A 1 15.89 -34.56 57.97
N GLY A 2 15.60 -33.82 56.92
CA GLY A 2 15.90 -33.85 55.49
C GLY A 2 14.78 -33.02 54.82
N TYR A 3 15.11 -31.88 54.21
CA TYR A 3 14.15 -31.00 53.52
C TYR A 3 13.85 -31.51 52.09
N GLY A 4 12.61 -31.35 51.61
CA GLY A 4 12.22 -31.53 50.19
C GLY A 4 10.69 -31.44 50.04
N LEU A 5 10.07 -30.43 49.39
CA LEU A 5 10.08 -29.97 47.99
C LEU A 5 8.75 -30.32 47.29
N PHE A 6 8.06 -29.26 46.88
CA PHE A 6 7.02 -29.09 45.85
C PHE A 6 6.55 -30.30 45.02
N GLY A 7 5.22 -30.39 44.83
CA GLY A 7 4.57 -31.11 43.75
C GLY A 7 3.33 -30.38 43.26
N TYR A 8 3.49 -29.50 42.29
CA TYR A 8 2.38 -28.88 41.55
C TYR A 8 1.66 -29.96 40.71
N GLY A 9 0.34 -30.03 40.85
CA GLY A 9 -0.53 -30.90 40.05
C GLY A 9 -0.54 -30.47 38.58
N VAL A 10 -0.23 -31.41 37.70
CA VAL A 10 -0.20 -31.25 36.23
C VAL A 10 -1.62 -31.39 35.69
N ALA A 11 -2.15 -30.33 35.08
CA ALA A 11 -3.44 -30.36 34.38
C ALA A 11 -3.33 -31.06 33.01
N PRO A 12 -4.40 -31.72 32.51
CA PRO A 12 -4.37 -32.47 31.27
C PRO A 12 -4.27 -31.56 30.03
N GLN A 13 -3.39 -31.93 29.10
CA GLN A 13 -3.20 -31.21 27.84
C GLN A 13 -4.32 -31.51 26.84
N ALA A 14 -5.07 -30.47 26.47
CA ALA A 14 -6.07 -30.51 25.39
C ALA A 14 -5.41 -30.39 24.00
N PRO A 15 -6.00 -30.96 22.93
CA PRO A 15 -5.39 -30.99 21.60
C PRO A 15 -5.26 -29.59 20.98
N ARG A 16 -4.08 -29.30 20.42
CA ARG A 16 -3.78 -28.07 19.67
C ARG A 16 -4.60 -28.03 18.37
N ILE A 17 -5.73 -27.34 18.39
CA ILE A 17 -6.42 -26.91 17.17
C ILE A 17 -5.59 -25.78 16.55
N PHE A 18 -5.04 -26.02 15.37
CA PHE A 18 -4.38 -25.02 14.53
C PHE A 18 -5.45 -24.05 14.01
N LEU A 19 -5.73 -23.00 14.79
CA LEU A 19 -6.44 -21.82 14.32
C LEU A 19 -5.47 -21.03 13.45
N GLY A 20 -5.73 -20.98 12.14
CA GLY A 20 -5.11 -19.99 11.25
C GLY A 20 -5.26 -18.57 11.80
N PRO A 21 -4.44 -17.61 11.36
CA PRO A 21 -4.38 -16.29 11.97
C PRO A 21 -5.76 -15.65 11.98
N THR A 22 -6.25 -15.35 13.18
CA THR A 22 -7.52 -14.68 13.40
C THR A 22 -7.53 -13.36 12.61
N PRO A 23 -8.66 -12.99 11.96
CA PRO A 23 -8.82 -11.65 11.43
C PRO A 23 -8.67 -10.67 12.61
N ASN A 24 -7.76 -9.71 12.45
CA ASN A 24 -7.41 -8.75 13.49
C ASN A 24 -8.67 -7.98 13.94
N PRO A 25 -9.15 -8.15 15.18
CA PRO A 25 -10.40 -7.56 15.66
C PRO A 25 -10.30 -6.05 15.95
N SER A 26 -9.15 -5.42 15.74
CA SER A 26 -8.93 -3.99 15.99
C SER A 26 -9.09 -3.09 14.76
N LEU A 27 -9.37 -3.65 13.57
CA LEU A 27 -9.71 -2.83 12.41
C LEU A 27 -11.23 -2.65 12.38
N PRO A 28 -11.75 -1.42 12.50
CA PRO A 28 -13.18 -1.20 12.33
C PRO A 28 -13.59 -1.70 10.94
N SER A 29 -14.63 -2.55 10.89
CA SER A 29 -15.23 -3.09 9.65
C SER A 29 -15.81 -2.01 8.72
N VAL A 30 -15.77 -0.76 9.16
CA VAL A 30 -16.15 0.43 8.42
C VAL A 30 -14.94 1.35 8.54
N TYR A 31 -14.03 1.29 7.57
CA TYR A 31 -13.27 2.50 7.28
C TYR A 31 -14.33 3.50 6.81
N PRO A 32 -14.53 4.64 7.49
CA PRO A 32 -15.32 5.69 6.89
C PRO A 32 -14.66 5.96 5.54
N MET A 33 -15.37 5.72 4.43
CA MET A 33 -15.04 6.35 3.17
C MET A 33 -14.86 7.82 3.52
N THR A 34 -13.61 8.28 3.56
CA THR A 34 -13.29 9.65 3.94
C THR A 34 -14.19 10.52 3.11
N THR A 35 -15.12 11.20 3.78
CA THR A 35 -16.02 12.18 3.18
C THR A 35 -15.16 13.06 2.31
N ALA A 36 -15.37 12.98 0.99
CA ALA A 36 -14.62 13.72 -0.01
C ALA A 36 -14.47 15.16 0.47
N SER A 37 -13.27 15.49 0.96
CA SER A 37 -12.97 16.85 1.35
C SER A 37 -13.00 17.64 0.06
N ARG A 38 -13.84 18.68 0.04
CA ARG A 38 -14.25 19.41 -1.15
C ARG A 38 -13.05 20.22 -1.67
N GLY A 39 -12.11 19.57 -2.36
CA GLY A 39 -10.86 20.18 -2.85
C GLY A 39 -9.64 19.25 -2.97
N GLU A 40 -9.72 18.00 -2.52
CA GLU A 40 -8.64 17.02 -2.72
C GLU A 40 -8.72 16.35 -4.09
N LEU A 41 -7.56 16.22 -4.75
CA LEU A 41 -7.48 15.51 -6.03
C LEU A 41 -7.79 14.02 -5.77
N PRO A 42 -8.67 13.39 -6.56
CA PRO A 42 -9.06 12.00 -6.36
C PRO A 42 -7.86 11.03 -6.37
N ILE A 43 -6.78 11.39 -7.07
CA ILE A 43 -5.55 10.58 -7.16
C ILE A 43 -4.77 10.54 -5.86
N ILE A 44 -4.82 11.63 -5.08
CA ILE A 44 -4.15 11.72 -3.78
C ILE A 44 -4.91 10.82 -2.80
N GLN A 45 -6.24 10.89 -2.79
CA GLN A 45 -7.08 10.01 -1.96
C GLN A 45 -6.86 8.53 -2.31
N ALA A 46 -6.90 8.18 -3.60
CA ALA A 46 -6.67 6.80 -4.04
C ALA A 46 -5.28 6.28 -3.64
N THR A 47 -4.26 7.15 -3.66
CA THR A 47 -2.90 6.82 -3.20
C THR A 47 -2.85 6.63 -1.68
N MET A 48 -3.54 7.48 -0.91
CA MET A 48 -3.63 7.34 0.54
C MET A 48 -4.35 6.06 0.95
N ASP A 49 -5.43 5.70 0.26
CA ASP A 49 -6.15 4.45 0.47
C ASP A 49 -5.26 3.24 0.17
N LEU A 50 -4.46 3.34 -0.91
CA LEU A 50 -3.46 2.33 -1.26
C LEU A 50 -2.39 2.18 -0.18
N ILE A 51 -1.85 3.29 0.35
CA ILE A 51 -0.87 3.26 1.46
C ILE A 51 -1.48 2.61 2.70
N GLN A 52 -2.68 3.03 3.11
CA GLN A 52 -3.36 2.49 4.29
C GLN A 52 -3.59 0.99 4.19
N TRP A 53 -3.83 0.48 2.98
CA TRP A 53 -3.98 -0.95 2.74
C TRP A 53 -2.63 -1.71 2.77
N PHE A 54 -1.56 -1.12 2.22
CA PHE A 54 -0.23 -1.75 2.20
C PHE A 54 0.46 -1.77 3.57
N VAL A 55 0.34 -0.73 4.39
CA VAL A 55 1.00 -0.65 5.72
C VAL A 55 0.74 -1.90 6.61
N PRO A 56 -0.50 -2.36 6.84
CA PRO A 56 -0.74 -3.55 7.65
C PRO A 56 -0.26 -4.84 6.98
N LEU A 57 -0.29 -4.92 5.64
CA LEU A 57 0.24 -6.07 4.90
C LEU A 57 1.77 -6.18 5.10
N LEU A 58 2.49 -5.06 4.96
CA LEU A 58 3.94 -5.01 5.11
C LEU A 58 4.39 -5.25 6.55
N ASN A 59 3.61 -4.79 7.54
CA ASN A 59 3.87 -5.08 8.96
C ASN A 59 3.72 -6.55 9.34
N ARG A 60 2.92 -7.31 8.59
CA ARG A 60 2.73 -8.76 8.78
C ARG A 60 3.83 -9.62 8.15
N LEU A 61 4.73 -9.02 7.36
CA LEU A 61 5.81 -9.75 6.70
C LEU A 61 6.86 -10.27 7.70
N PRO A 62 7.43 -11.47 7.47
CA PRO A 62 8.57 -11.96 8.24
C PRO A 62 9.75 -10.98 8.11
N ARG A 63 10.50 -10.79 9.21
CA ARG A 63 11.56 -9.77 9.34
C ARG A 63 12.52 -9.72 8.15
N ASP A 64 12.94 -10.88 7.65
CA ASP A 64 13.92 -10.98 6.55
C ASP A 64 13.46 -10.31 5.26
N HIS A 65 12.18 -10.44 4.90
CA HIS A 65 11.62 -9.83 3.68
C HIS A 65 11.11 -8.41 3.94
N ARG A 66 10.67 -8.13 5.17
CA ARG A 66 10.17 -6.82 5.59
C ARG A 66 11.24 -5.74 5.47
N PHE A 67 12.49 -6.03 5.86
CA PHE A 67 13.57 -5.04 5.84
C PHE A 67 14.07 -4.69 4.43
N ALA A 68 14.02 -5.62 3.47
CA ALA A 68 14.51 -5.36 2.12
C ALA A 68 13.42 -4.89 1.15
N LEU A 69 12.30 -5.64 1.08
CA LEU A 69 11.21 -5.39 0.13
C LEU A 69 10.13 -4.50 0.73
N GLY A 70 9.75 -4.76 1.98
CA GLY A 70 8.72 -3.96 2.66
C GLY A 70 9.11 -2.50 2.79
N ASP A 71 10.31 -2.23 3.29
CA ASP A 71 10.82 -0.87 3.47
C ASP A 71 10.91 -0.10 2.13
N ARG A 72 11.44 -0.74 1.08
CA ARG A 72 11.49 -0.16 -0.28
C ARG A 72 10.11 0.12 -0.86
N LEU A 73 9.14 -0.75 -0.60
CA LEU A 73 7.78 -0.57 -1.09
C LEU A 73 7.11 0.57 -0.34
N VAL A 74 7.22 0.61 1.00
CA VAL A 74 6.74 1.74 1.81
C VAL A 74 7.33 3.05 1.31
N ALA A 75 8.66 3.13 1.15
CA ALA A 75 9.33 4.31 0.62
C ALA A 75 8.80 4.69 -0.77
N GLY A 76 8.64 3.73 -1.69
CA GLY A 76 8.09 3.97 -3.02
C GLY A 76 6.64 4.47 -3.02
N LEU A 77 5.83 4.03 -2.06
CA LEU A 77 4.46 4.50 -1.89
C LEU A 77 4.42 5.95 -1.37
N TYR A 78 5.26 6.27 -0.40
CA TYR A 78 5.39 7.65 0.10
C TYR A 78 5.95 8.58 -0.97
N ASP A 79 6.98 8.16 -1.71
CA ASP A 79 7.52 8.88 -2.87
C ASP A 79 6.42 9.19 -3.91
N LEU A 80 5.52 8.23 -4.16
CA LEU A 80 4.40 8.42 -5.09
C LEU A 80 3.43 9.48 -4.57
N LEU A 81 3.09 9.45 -3.28
CA LEU A 81 2.25 10.45 -2.64
C LEU A 81 2.90 11.85 -2.67
N GLU A 82 4.17 11.94 -2.30
CA GLU A 82 4.94 13.19 -2.34
C GLU A 82 5.02 13.75 -3.76
N GLY A 83 5.28 12.89 -4.75
CA GLY A 83 5.28 13.27 -6.16
C GLY A 83 3.93 13.84 -6.61
N LEU A 84 2.82 13.21 -6.24
CA LEU A 84 1.48 13.69 -6.59
C LEU A 84 1.15 15.03 -5.94
N VAL A 85 1.55 15.22 -4.69
CA VAL A 85 1.41 16.49 -3.98
C VAL A 85 2.29 17.56 -4.63
N ALA A 86 3.54 17.25 -4.98
CA ALA A 86 4.42 18.18 -5.69
C ALA A 86 3.83 18.56 -7.06
N ALA A 87 3.34 17.59 -7.84
CA ALA A 87 2.70 17.83 -9.13
C ALA A 87 1.43 18.68 -9.03
N ARG A 88 0.71 18.65 -7.89
CA ARG A 88 -0.45 19.52 -7.64
C ARG A 88 -0.04 21.01 -7.61
N TYR A 89 1.07 21.31 -6.93
CA TYR A 89 1.55 22.69 -6.74
C TYR A 89 2.54 23.14 -7.81
N ALA A 90 3.05 22.22 -8.64
CA ALA A 90 3.98 22.52 -9.71
C ALA A 90 3.34 23.34 -10.83
N THR A 91 4.13 24.28 -11.38
CA THR A 91 3.77 25.05 -12.58
C THR A 91 3.88 24.16 -13.84
N THR A 92 4.91 23.32 -13.93
CA THR A 92 5.14 22.36 -15.03
C THR A 92 4.70 20.96 -14.63
N LYS A 93 3.38 20.71 -14.65
CA LYS A 93 2.79 19.47 -14.14
C LYS A 93 3.25 18.23 -14.91
N LEU A 94 3.46 18.32 -16.22
CA LEU A 94 3.82 17.17 -17.06
C LEU A 94 5.18 16.55 -16.68
N GLU A 95 6.21 17.37 -16.47
CA GLU A 95 7.55 16.91 -16.09
C GLU A 95 7.57 16.21 -14.73
N HIS A 96 6.62 16.55 -13.84
CA HIS A 96 6.48 15.91 -12.54
C HIS A 96 5.66 14.62 -12.61
N LEU A 97 4.74 14.50 -13.56
CA LEU A 97 3.85 13.34 -13.67
C LEU A 97 4.51 12.13 -14.37
N GLU A 98 5.43 12.35 -15.30
CA GLU A 98 6.18 11.26 -15.94
C GLU A 98 7.00 10.39 -14.97
N PRO A 99 7.80 10.94 -14.03
CA PRO A 99 8.53 10.12 -13.06
C PRO A 99 7.60 9.41 -12.07
N ILE A 100 6.43 9.98 -11.76
CA ILE A 100 5.41 9.33 -10.93
C ILE A 100 4.86 8.08 -11.65
N ASN A 101 4.64 8.17 -12.96
CA ASN A 101 4.17 7.03 -13.75
C ASN A 101 5.20 5.89 -13.75
N ALA A 102 6.48 6.21 -13.91
CA ALA A 102 7.56 5.22 -13.82
C ALA A 102 7.65 4.57 -12.43
N ARG A 103 7.45 5.34 -11.35
CA ARG A 103 7.39 4.82 -9.97
C ARG A 103 6.19 3.89 -9.76
N LEU A 104 5.03 4.20 -10.36
CA LEU A 104 3.86 3.34 -10.28
C LEU A 104 4.10 1.98 -10.95
N ASP A 105 4.76 1.96 -12.10
CA ASP A 105 5.16 0.71 -12.76
C ASP A 105 6.19 -0.07 -11.93
N LEU A 106 7.13 0.62 -11.28
CA LEU A 106 8.06 -0.03 -10.35
C LEU A 106 7.32 -0.69 -9.18
N LEU A 107 6.32 -0.02 -8.60
CA LEU A 107 5.48 -0.57 -7.54
C LEU A 107 4.71 -1.81 -8.01
N ARG A 108 4.18 -1.82 -9.23
CA ARG A 108 3.54 -3.03 -9.82
C ARG A 108 4.49 -4.22 -9.85
N LEU A 109 5.73 -3.99 -10.27
CA LEU A 109 6.76 -5.03 -10.30
C LEU A 109 7.10 -5.53 -8.89
N GLN A 110 7.23 -4.62 -7.91
CA GLN A 110 7.48 -4.99 -6.51
C GLN A 110 6.35 -5.82 -5.91
N ILE A 111 5.09 -5.51 -6.22
CA ILE A 111 3.93 -6.28 -5.77
C ILE A 111 3.88 -7.66 -6.41
N ARG A 112 4.23 -7.75 -7.69
CA ARG A 112 4.38 -9.04 -8.38
C ARG A 112 5.48 -9.90 -7.74
N LEU A 113 6.57 -9.28 -7.28
CA LEU A 113 7.61 -9.96 -6.52
C LEU A 113 7.07 -10.43 -5.16
N LEU A 114 6.32 -9.61 -4.41
CA LEU A 114 5.66 -10.03 -3.17
C LEU A 114 4.79 -11.28 -3.36
N HIS A 115 4.03 -11.33 -4.45
CA HIS A 115 3.23 -12.51 -4.81
C HIS A 115 4.11 -13.72 -5.15
N SER A 116 5.19 -13.52 -5.89
CA SER A 116 6.16 -14.59 -6.18
C SER A 116 6.82 -15.17 -4.93
N PHE A 117 7.01 -14.36 -3.88
CA PHE A 117 7.53 -14.80 -2.59
C PHE A 117 6.45 -15.39 -1.66
N GLN A 118 5.20 -15.54 -2.14
CA GLN A 118 4.04 -15.98 -1.35
C GLN A 118 3.81 -15.16 -0.07
N LEU A 119 4.21 -13.89 -0.10
CA LEU A 119 4.07 -12.95 1.02
C LEU A 119 2.66 -12.34 1.08
N ILE A 120 1.91 -12.46 -0.01
CA ILE A 120 0.55 -11.96 -0.16
C ILE A 120 -0.33 -13.08 -0.73
N ASP A 121 -1.54 -13.21 -0.18
CA ASP A 121 -2.53 -14.15 -0.67
C ASP A 121 -3.13 -13.67 -2.01
N GLU A 122 -3.66 -14.58 -2.82
CA GLU A 122 -4.13 -14.27 -4.18
C GLU A 122 -5.23 -13.19 -4.19
N ARG A 123 -6.12 -13.21 -3.19
CA ARG A 123 -7.15 -12.18 -2.97
C ARG A 123 -6.54 -10.80 -2.65
N GLY A 124 -5.45 -10.79 -1.88
CA GLY A 124 -4.72 -9.58 -1.57
C GLY A 124 -4.05 -9.02 -2.81
N TYR A 125 -3.42 -9.88 -3.62
CA TYR A 125 -2.80 -9.49 -4.89
C TYR A 125 -3.81 -8.89 -5.87
N GLU A 126 -4.99 -9.50 -6.02
CA GLU A 126 -6.05 -8.97 -6.87
C GLU A 126 -6.54 -7.60 -6.37
N HIS A 127 -6.72 -7.44 -5.06
CA HIS A 127 -7.12 -6.16 -4.47
C HIS A 127 -6.07 -5.07 -4.68
N ALA A 128 -4.79 -5.39 -4.45
CA ALA A 128 -3.67 -4.50 -4.72
C ALA A 128 -3.64 -4.08 -6.20
N GLY A 129 -3.81 -5.04 -7.11
CA GLY A 129 -3.87 -4.80 -8.54
C GLY A 129 -4.95 -3.78 -8.91
N ARG A 130 -6.16 -3.95 -8.39
CA ARG A 130 -7.28 -3.01 -8.62
C ARG A 130 -6.97 -1.61 -8.10
N LEU A 131 -6.38 -1.48 -6.92
CA LEU A 131 -5.99 -0.17 -6.37
C LEU A 131 -4.92 0.51 -7.23
N LEU A 132 -3.89 -0.23 -7.69
CA LEU A 132 -2.85 0.33 -8.57
C LEU A 132 -3.39 0.68 -9.97
N GLU A 133 -4.31 -0.11 -10.51
CA GLU A 133 -4.99 0.21 -11.76
C GLU A 133 -5.78 1.51 -11.66
N GLU A 134 -6.52 1.69 -10.56
CA GLU A 134 -7.28 2.91 -10.32
C GLU A 134 -6.37 4.14 -10.22
N VAL A 135 -5.29 4.06 -9.42
CA VAL A 135 -4.30 5.16 -9.33
C VAL A 135 -3.66 5.43 -10.69
N GLY A 136 -3.27 4.39 -11.43
CA GLY A 136 -2.67 4.52 -12.76
C GLY A 136 -3.62 5.13 -13.80
N ARG A 137 -4.91 4.76 -13.76
CA ARG A 137 -5.95 5.33 -14.63
C ARG A 137 -6.15 6.82 -14.35
N GLN A 138 -6.20 7.20 -13.08
CA GLN A 138 -6.31 8.60 -12.69
C GLN A 138 -5.05 9.41 -13.06
N LEU A 139 -3.86 8.82 -12.90
CA LEU A 139 -2.59 9.43 -13.28
C LEU A 139 -2.52 9.68 -14.79
N GLY A 140 -2.82 8.65 -15.58
CA GLY A 140 -2.86 8.75 -17.05
C GLY A 140 -3.90 9.75 -17.54
N GLY A 141 -5.06 9.81 -16.87
CA GLY A 141 -6.08 10.84 -17.11
C GLY A 141 -5.56 12.25 -16.85
N TRP A 142 -4.84 12.46 -15.74
CA TRP A 142 -4.26 13.75 -15.40
C TRP A 142 -3.16 14.17 -16.39
N ILE A 143 -2.25 13.27 -16.76
CA ILE A 143 -1.23 13.51 -17.79
C ILE A 143 -1.88 13.90 -19.11
N SER A 144 -2.89 13.15 -19.55
CA SER A 144 -3.60 13.41 -20.80
C SER A 144 -4.31 14.76 -20.79
N GLN A 145 -4.91 15.12 -19.65
CA GLN A 145 -5.55 16.43 -19.46
C GLN A 145 -4.52 17.57 -19.53
N GLN A 146 -3.36 17.42 -18.88
CA GLN A 146 -2.30 18.43 -18.93
C GLN A 146 -1.72 18.58 -20.34
N ARG A 147 -1.51 17.47 -21.09
CA ARG A 147 -1.05 17.52 -22.49
C ARG A 147 -2.04 18.28 -23.40
N ARG A 148 -3.34 18.17 -23.15
CA ARG A 148 -4.36 18.94 -23.89
C ARG A 148 -4.42 20.42 -23.48
N GLN A 149 -4.06 20.73 -22.24
CA GLN A 149 -4.03 22.10 -21.70
C GLN A 149 -2.76 22.88 -22.03
N SER A 150 -1.77 22.26 -22.68
CA SER A 150 -0.60 22.93 -23.24
C SER A 150 -0.73 23.24 -24.75
N PRO A 151 -1.66 24.10 -25.23
CA PRO A 151 -1.55 24.69 -26.55
C PRO A 151 -0.84 26.04 -26.45
N SER A 152 0.47 26.07 -26.72
CA SER A 152 1.25 27.25 -27.15
C SER A 152 2.69 26.76 -27.27
N LEU A 153 3.20 26.50 -28.46
CA LEU A 153 3.82 27.50 -29.34
C LEU A 153 3.58 27.14 -30.82
N THR A 154 2.50 27.63 -31.42
CA THR A 154 2.48 27.89 -32.88
C THR A 154 1.61 29.12 -33.10
N THR A 155 2.21 30.28 -32.88
CA THR A 155 1.69 31.57 -33.32
C THR A 155 2.71 32.15 -34.28
N SER A 156 2.18 32.54 -35.44
CA SER A 156 2.75 33.39 -36.50
C SER A 156 3.68 32.74 -37.52
#